data_AF-A0A0F2LAY2-F1
#
_entry.id   AF-A0A0F2LAY2-F1
#
_cell.length_a   1.000
_cell.length_b   1.000
_cell.length_c   1.000
_cell.angle_alpha   90.00
_cell.angle_beta   90.00
_cell.angle_gamma   90.00
#
_symmetry.space_group_name_H-M   'P 1'
#
loop_
_entity.id
_entity.type
_entity.pdbx_description
1 polymer ?
#
loop_
_entity_poly.entity_id
_entity_poly.type
_entity_poly.pdbx_seq_one_letter_code
_entity_poly.pdbx_strand_id
1 'polypeptide(L)'
;MYVHPKWYERHVRHLNDAITAMELGDDKMACYNAYVSVEALARGILGHNPYGDYHKVERLPALIKAVAGAEPPEEVQDCAKCLERSAFSESGERCIKCAEVISNYLYIFLKAKSHAADAFKPF
;
A
#
# COMPACT_ATOMS: atom_id res chain seq x y z
N MET A 1 -8.05 -14.08 -9.77
CA MET A 1 -7.98 -13.92 -8.29
C MET A 1 -8.20 -12.44 -7.98
N TYR A 2 -9.41 -12.07 -7.55
CA TYR A 2 -9.76 -10.68 -7.25
C TYR A 2 -9.17 -10.25 -5.91
N VAL A 3 -8.76 -8.98 -5.81
CA VAL A 3 -8.40 -8.39 -4.52
C VAL A 3 -9.64 -8.32 -3.65
N HIS A 4 -9.54 -8.81 -2.42
CA HIS A 4 -10.67 -8.79 -1.49
C HIS A 4 -11.08 -7.32 -1.21
N PRO A 5 -12.36 -6.94 -1.35
CA PRO A 5 -12.80 -5.55 -1.26
C PRO A 5 -12.36 -4.82 0.01
N LYS A 6 -12.30 -5.54 1.14
CA LYS A 6 -11.80 -5.01 2.42
C LYS A 6 -10.36 -4.49 2.39
N TRP A 7 -9.47 -5.06 1.56
CA TRP A 7 -8.11 -4.52 1.44
C TRP A 7 -8.11 -3.17 0.73
N TYR A 8 -8.91 -3.04 -0.33
CA TYR A 8 -9.06 -1.78 -1.05
C TYR A 8 -9.75 -0.71 -0.18
N GLU A 9 -10.83 -1.06 0.51
CA GLU A 9 -11.48 -0.18 1.50
C GLU A 9 -10.49 0.30 2.56
N ARG A 10 -9.69 -0.62 3.14
CA ARG A 10 -8.68 -0.28 4.15
C ARG A 10 -7.62 0.67 3.58
N HIS A 11 -7.13 0.40 2.38
CA HIS A 11 -6.19 1.27 1.67
C HIS A 11 -6.73 2.70 1.53
N VAL A 12 -7.94 2.85 0.98
CA VAL A 12 -8.57 4.16 0.74
C VAL A 12 -8.83 4.90 2.05
N ARG A 13 -9.39 4.20 3.05
CA ARG A 13 -9.69 4.79 4.36
C ARG A 13 -8.42 5.35 5.01
N HIS A 14 -7.36 4.55 5.09
CA HIS A 14 -6.11 5.01 5.70
C HIS A 14 -5.40 6.09 4.87
N LEU A 15 -5.55 6.12 3.55
CA LEU A 15 -5.01 7.24 2.77
C LEU A 15 -5.71 8.56 3.13
N ASN A 16 -7.05 8.54 3.24
CA ASN A 16 -7.82 9.71 3.67
C ASN A 16 -7.52 10.12 5.11
N ASP A 17 -7.37 9.15 6.02
CA ASP A 17 -6.98 9.41 7.41
C ASP A 17 -5.57 10.03 7.48
N ALA A 18 -4.65 9.62 6.59
CA ALA A 18 -3.31 10.20 6.51
C ALA A 18 -3.35 11.67 6.09
N ILE A 19 -4.13 12.00 5.05
CA ILE A 19 -4.31 13.37 4.56
C ILE A 19 -4.94 14.23 5.65
N THR A 20 -6.02 13.76 6.27
CA THR A 20 -6.71 14.47 7.36
C THR A 20 -5.77 14.74 8.53
N ALA A 21 -4.97 13.75 8.93
CA ALA A 21 -4.00 13.91 10.01
C ALA A 21 -2.92 14.95 9.68
N MET A 22 -2.40 14.97 8.45
CA MET A 22 -1.44 15.99 8.00
C MET A 22 -2.07 17.38 8.04
N GLU A 23 -3.32 17.54 7.58
CA GLU A 23 -4.04 18.83 7.62
C GLU A 23 -4.24 19.34 9.06
N LEU A 24 -4.37 18.42 10.03
CA LEU A 24 -4.46 18.72 11.45
C LEU A 24 -3.10 18.93 12.13
N GLY A 25 -1.99 18.79 11.39
CA GLY A 25 -0.62 18.91 11.92
C GLY A 25 -0.15 17.70 12.72
N ASP A 26 -0.82 16.55 12.64
CA ASP A 26 -0.39 15.30 13.26
C ASP A 26 0.42 14.47 12.25
N ASP A 27 1.69 14.85 12.07
CA ASP A 27 2.62 14.20 11.14
C ASP A 27 2.81 12.72 11.45
N LYS A 28 2.82 12.36 12.73
CA LYS A 28 2.99 10.98 13.17
C LYS A 28 1.81 10.12 12.71
N MET A 29 0.59 10.61 12.92
CA MET A 29 -0.62 9.93 12.48
C MET A 29 -0.72 9.91 10.95
N ALA A 30 -0.29 10.97 10.26
CA ALA A 30 -0.19 11.00 8.81
C ALA A 30 0.72 9.89 8.28
N CYS A 31 1.93 9.78 8.83
CA CYS A 31 2.90 8.76 8.43
C CYS A 31 2.46 7.33 8.75
N TYR A 32 1.86 7.11 9.93
CA TYR A 32 1.31 5.81 10.29
C TYR A 32 0.22 5.37 9.30
N ASN A 33 -0.75 6.24 9.02
CA ASN A 33 -1.83 5.90 8.11
C ASN A 33 -1.35 5.74 6.66
N ALA A 34 -0.38 6.54 6.21
CA ALA A 34 0.26 6.39 4.92
C ALA A 34 0.92 5.00 4.76
N TYR A 35 1.64 4.54 5.79
CA TYR A 35 2.21 3.18 5.83
C TYR A 35 1.12 2.10 5.73
N VAL A 36 0.10 2.15 6.60
CA VAL A 36 -0.97 1.14 6.66
C VAL A 36 -1.76 1.08 5.36
N SER A 37 -1.96 2.24 4.73
CA SER A 37 -2.62 2.34 3.42
C SER A 37 -1.88 1.54 2.36
N VAL A 38 -0.56 1.72 2.21
CA VAL A 38 0.26 1.00 1.22
C VAL A 38 0.34 -0.48 1.54
N GLU A 39 0.54 -0.84 2.82
CA GLU A 39 0.58 -2.24 3.26
C GLU A 39 -0.72 -2.96 2.90
N ALA A 40 -1.87 -2.34 3.15
CA ALA A 40 -3.17 -2.89 2.83
C ALA A 40 -3.34 -3.17 1.34
N LEU A 41 -2.90 -2.24 0.49
CA LEU A 41 -2.95 -2.40 -0.96
C LEU A 41 -2.06 -3.57 -1.44
N ALA A 42 -0.81 -3.63 -0.96
CA ALA A 42 0.12 -4.69 -1.32
C ALA A 42 -0.37 -6.08 -0.88
N ARG A 43 -0.82 -6.22 0.37
CA ARG A 43 -1.42 -7.47 0.89
C ARG A 43 -2.66 -7.89 0.10
N GLY A 44 -3.48 -6.91 -0.27
CA GLY A 44 -4.63 -7.12 -1.13
C GLY A 44 -4.26 -7.70 -2.49
N ILE A 45 -3.26 -7.11 -3.15
CA ILE A 45 -2.75 -7.59 -4.45
C ILE A 45 -2.16 -8.98 -4.32
N LEU A 46 -1.40 -9.27 -3.26
CA LEU A 46 -0.86 -10.61 -2.97
C LEU A 46 -1.94 -11.63 -2.60
N GLY A 47 -3.15 -11.17 -2.26
CA GLY A 47 -4.31 -12.01 -1.99
C GLY A 47 -4.34 -12.62 -0.60
N HIS A 48 -3.75 -11.92 0.38
CA HIS A 48 -3.86 -12.28 1.79
C HIS A 48 -5.32 -12.21 2.24
N ASN A 49 -5.67 -12.99 3.26
CA ASN A 49 -6.98 -12.92 3.89
C ASN A 49 -7.02 -11.73 4.87
N PRO A 50 -7.93 -10.75 4.70
CA PRO A 50 -8.02 -9.57 5.57
C PRO A 50 -8.40 -9.87 7.03
N TYR A 51 -8.84 -11.10 7.32
CA TYR A 51 -9.27 -11.56 8.64
C TYR A 51 -8.41 -12.68 9.24
N GLY A 52 -7.35 -13.13 8.55
CA GLY A 52 -6.62 -14.35 8.93
C GLY A 52 -5.10 -14.23 8.99
N ASP A 53 -4.49 -13.29 8.28
CA ASP A 53 -3.03 -13.23 8.12
C ASP A 53 -2.31 -12.31 9.12
N TYR A 54 -2.82 -12.18 10.35
CA TYR A 54 -2.27 -11.27 11.38
C TYR A 54 -0.85 -11.64 11.86
N HIS A 55 -0.39 -12.87 11.60
CA HIS A 55 0.93 -13.36 12.04
C HIS A 55 2.06 -13.10 11.03
N LYS A 56 1.76 -12.65 9.81
CA LYS A 56 2.78 -12.37 8.79
C LYS A 56 3.16 -10.89 8.88
N VAL A 57 4.23 -10.59 9.60
CA VAL A 57 4.86 -9.25 9.59
C VAL A 57 5.90 -9.24 8.48
N GLU A 58 5.54 -8.71 7.32
CA GLU A 58 6.46 -8.50 6.21
C GLU A 58 6.84 -7.03 6.12
N ARG A 59 8.12 -6.77 5.88
CA ARG A 59 8.67 -5.43 5.69
C ARG A 59 8.12 -4.82 4.41
N LEU A 60 7.83 -3.52 4.41
CA LEU A 60 7.15 -2.86 3.29
C LEU A 60 7.92 -3.00 1.95
N PRO A 61 9.26 -2.86 1.91
CA PRO A 61 10.02 -3.10 0.67
C PRO A 61 9.87 -4.54 0.15
N ALA A 62 9.82 -5.53 1.05
CA ALA A 62 9.66 -6.94 0.67
C ALA A 62 8.28 -7.22 0.09
N LEU A 63 7.22 -6.64 0.68
CA LEU A 63 5.85 -6.73 0.16
C LEU A 63 5.74 -6.16 -1.26
N ILE A 64 6.31 -4.97 -1.49
CA ILE A 64 6.26 -4.31 -2.80
C ILE A 64 7.02 -5.13 -3.85
N LYS A 65 8.20 -5.65 -3.49
CA LYS A 65 8.97 -6.56 -4.36
C LYS A 65 8.21 -7.84 -4.69
N ALA A 66 7.50 -8.42 -3.71
CA ALA A 66 6.68 -9.61 -3.93
C ALA A 66 5.51 -9.32 -4.89
N VAL A 67 4.89 -8.15 -4.81
CA VAL A 67 3.87 -7.72 -5.78
C VAL A 67 4.46 -7.57 -7.18
N ALA A 68 5.62 -6.94 -7.28
CA ALA A 68 6.27 -6.65 -8.56
C ALA A 68 6.82 -7.90 -9.26
N GLY A 69 7.22 -8.92 -8.50
CA GLY A 69 7.94 -10.10 -9.02
C GLY A 69 9.38 -9.78 -9.48
N ALA A 70 9.84 -8.55 -9.28
CA ALA A 70 11.16 -8.05 -9.64
C ALA A 70 11.52 -6.87 -8.72
N GLU A 71 12.74 -6.34 -8.87
CA GLU A 71 13.14 -5.16 -8.11
C GLU A 71 12.32 -3.93 -8.56
N PRO A 72 11.63 -3.21 -7.66
CA PRO A 72 10.90 -2.00 -8.01
C PRO A 72 11.84 -0.86 -8.46
N PRO A 73 11.35 0.18 -9.14
CA PRO A 73 12.12 1.39 -9.42
C PRO A 73 12.74 1.99 -8.14
N GLU A 74 13.90 2.61 -8.25
CA GLU A 74 14.65 3.17 -7.11
C GLU A 74 13.78 4.12 -6.25
N GLU A 75 13.01 4.99 -6.90
CA GLU A 75 12.09 5.91 -6.24
C GLU A 75 11.05 5.18 -5.36
N VAL A 76 10.50 4.07 -5.85
CA VAL A 76 9.54 3.24 -5.11
C VAL A 76 10.22 2.56 -3.92
N GLN A 77 11.44 2.05 -4.12
CA GLN A 77 12.21 1.43 -3.04
C GLN A 77 12.54 2.45 -1.93
N ASP A 78 12.92 3.66 -2.30
CA ASP A 78 13.26 4.71 -1.35
C ASP A 78 12.03 5.25 -0.61
N CYS A 79 10.89 5.36 -1.30
CA CYS A 79 9.62 5.65 -0.66
C CYS A 79 9.22 4.53 0.33
N ALA A 80 9.45 3.26 -0.02
CA ALA A 80 9.14 2.12 0.85
C ALA A 80 10.02 2.13 2.11
N LYS A 81 11.33 2.35 1.96
CA LYS A 81 12.26 2.52 3.08
C LYS A 81 11.87 3.75 3.91
N CYS A 82 11.44 4.84 3.25
CA CYS A 82 10.98 6.05 3.90
C CYS A 82 9.80 5.71 4.82
N LEU A 83 8.68 5.22 4.28
CA LEU A 83 7.50 4.88 5.11
C LEU A 83 7.81 3.90 6.24
N GLU A 84 8.67 2.92 6.01
CA GLU A 84 9.03 1.94 7.03
C GLU A 84 9.89 2.52 8.18
N ARG A 85 10.77 3.48 7.87
CA ARG A 85 11.55 4.22 8.88
C ARG A 85 10.77 5.39 9.48
N SER A 86 9.85 5.95 8.70
CA SER A 86 9.15 7.22 8.93
C SER A 86 7.76 7.08 9.52
N ALA A 87 7.30 5.87 9.85
CA ALA A 87 6.15 5.68 10.76
C ALA A 87 6.29 6.47 12.09
N PHE A 88 7.49 7.02 12.35
CA PHE A 88 7.83 7.90 13.46
C PHE A 88 8.61 9.18 13.06
N SER A 89 8.58 9.64 11.79
CA SER A 89 9.32 10.86 11.34
C SER A 89 8.50 12.16 11.35
N GLU A 90 9.19 13.30 11.21
CA GLU A 90 8.68 14.67 11.42
C GLU A 90 8.03 15.34 10.19
N SER A 91 7.67 14.61 9.12
CA SER A 91 6.99 15.22 7.96
C SER A 91 5.92 14.32 7.36
N GLY A 92 4.66 14.60 7.70
CA GLY A 92 3.48 13.94 7.16
C GLY A 92 3.35 14.11 5.64
N GLU A 93 3.70 15.29 5.13
CA GLU A 93 3.70 15.58 3.68
C GLU A 93 4.61 14.60 2.91
N ARG A 94 5.83 14.35 3.42
CA ARG A 94 6.76 13.39 2.80
C ARG A 94 6.18 11.97 2.81
N CYS A 95 5.55 11.57 3.91
CA CYS A 95 4.94 10.25 4.02
C CYS A 95 3.78 10.08 3.04
N ILE A 96 2.91 11.08 2.88
CA ILE A 96 1.81 11.04 1.91
C ILE A 96 2.36 10.93 0.48
N LYS A 97 3.35 11.75 0.11
CA LYS A 97 3.99 11.65 -1.22
C LYS A 97 4.58 10.27 -1.47
N CYS A 98 5.27 9.69 -0.49
CA CYS A 98 5.78 8.32 -0.61
C CYS A 98 4.67 7.29 -0.79
N ALA A 99 3.57 7.43 -0.05
CA ALA A 99 2.42 6.54 -0.19
C ALA A 99 1.75 6.67 -1.56
N GLU A 100 1.64 7.87 -2.13
CA GLU A 100 1.11 8.08 -3.48
C GLU A 100 2.00 7.43 -4.54
N VAL A 101 3.32 7.62 -4.49
CA VAL A 101 4.29 7.02 -5.42
C VAL A 101 4.14 5.49 -5.42
N ILE A 102 4.14 4.88 -4.24
CA ILE A 102 4.03 3.42 -4.14
C ILE A 102 2.63 2.96 -4.56
N SER A 103 1.56 3.65 -4.19
CA SER A 103 0.19 3.28 -4.55
C SER A 103 -0.01 3.32 -6.07
N ASN A 104 0.49 4.37 -6.74
CA ASN A 104 0.46 4.47 -8.19
C ASN A 104 1.21 3.32 -8.87
N TYR A 105 2.37 2.95 -8.34
CA TYR A 105 3.10 1.78 -8.81
C TYR A 105 2.30 0.48 -8.62
N LEU A 106 1.72 0.27 -7.43
CA LEU A 106 0.92 -0.92 -7.11
C LEU A 106 -0.38 -1.02 -7.94
N TYR A 107 -0.98 0.12 -8.31
CA TYR A 107 -2.20 0.14 -9.14
C TYR A 107 -2.01 -0.44 -10.53
N ILE A 108 -0.79 -0.41 -11.08
CA ILE A 108 -0.47 -1.06 -12.35
C ILE A 108 -0.73 -2.58 -12.25
N PHE A 109 -0.30 -3.19 -11.14
CA PHE A 109 -0.48 -4.63 -10.89
C PHE A 109 -1.92 -4.97 -10.52
N LEU A 110 -2.59 -4.11 -9.75
CA LEU A 110 -4.01 -4.27 -9.42
C LEU A 110 -4.85 -4.32 -10.71
N LYS A 111 -4.62 -3.37 -11.63
CA LYS A 111 -5.30 -3.29 -12.92
C LYS A 111 -4.98 -4.50 -13.81
N ALA A 112 -3.72 -4.95 -13.83
CA ALA A 112 -3.35 -6.17 -14.56
C ALA A 112 -4.11 -7.40 -14.03
N LYS A 113 -4.28 -7.53 -12.71
CA LYS A 113 -5.06 -8.62 -12.10
C LYS A 113 -6.55 -8.55 -12.37
N SER A 114 -7.15 -7.37 -12.44
CA SER A 114 -8.58 -7.25 -12.80
C SER A 114 -8.82 -7.68 -14.25
N HIS A 115 -7.97 -7.25 -15.18
CA HIS A 115 -8.08 -7.66 -16.59
C HIS A 115 -7.87 -9.16 -16.80
N ALA A 116 -6.92 -9.78 -16.08
CA ALA A 116 -6.72 -11.22 -16.13
C ALA A 116 -7.94 -12.02 -15.60
N ALA A 117 -8.70 -11.45 -14.65
CA ALA A 117 -9.91 -12.06 -14.13
C ALA A 117 -11.10 -11.94 -15.10
N ASP A 118 -11.23 -10.82 -15.80
CA ASP A 118 -12.27 -10.62 -16.81
C ASP A 118 -12.07 -11.48 -18.06
N ALA A 119 -10.82 -11.77 -18.43
CA ALA A 119 -10.47 -12.67 -19.53
C ALA A 119 -10.79 -14.16 -19.25
N PHE A 120 -11.00 -14.53 -17.98
CA PHE A 120 -11.26 -15.91 -17.54
C PHE A 120 -12.69 -16.11 -17.01
N LYS A 121 -13.67 -15.43 -17.60
CA LYS A 121 -15.09 -15.79 -17.41
C LYS A 121 -15.48 -16.83 -18.47
N PRO A 122 -15.65 -18.12 -18.12
CA PRO A 122 -16.28 -19.04 -19.04
C PRO A 122 -17.74 -18.59 -19.20
N PHE A 123 -18.21 -18.62 -20.45
CA PHE A 123 -19.61 -18.45 -20.79
C PHE A 123 -20.50 -19.42 -20.01
#